data_AF-A0A8T5GXZ2-F1
#
_entry.id   AF-A0A8T5GXZ2-F1
#
_cell.length_a   1.000
_cell.length_b   1.000
_cell.length_c   1.000
_cell.angle_alpha   90.00
_cell.angle_beta   90.00
_cell.angle_gamma   90.00
#
_symmetry.space_group_name_H-M   'P 1'
#
loop_
_entity.id
_entity.type
_entity.pdbx_description
1 polymer ?
#
loop_
_entity_poly.entity_id
_entity_poly.type
_entity_poly.pdbx_seq_one_letter_code
_entity_poly.pdbx_strand_id
1 'polypeptide(L)'
;MKPGRVRKTCQGWLMTAVAPWGENAEDAYDQGLVEMGLGDTRLIEVKGAMLPLNFEATPPRALPLGSLIECHMATSYSYNGGTACAGVAWASCVTPEGDECAVVATISTELDYEETSLLLRRNLQRRLASRDLEVVSFDVAVDEVTAGAEHHGVAMAALVLPNSLSLGGKTSSGPIRGGLTVSLDNQQKRVDVKAPAAPALRPGGRRDNGNSDFSL
;
A
#
# COMPACT_ATOMS: atom_id res chain seq x y z
N MET A 1 -20.65 32.55 -11.71
CA MET A 1 -21.25 31.20 -11.60
C MET A 1 -20.45 30.45 -10.55
N LYS A 2 -21.09 29.88 -9.52
CA LYS A 2 -20.36 29.01 -8.57
C LYS A 2 -19.97 27.73 -9.32
N PRO A 3 -18.71 27.27 -9.29
CA PRO A 3 -18.35 26.00 -9.90
C PRO A 3 -19.22 24.92 -9.24
N GLY A 4 -19.93 24.15 -10.07
CA GLY A 4 -20.73 23.04 -9.60
C GLY A 4 -19.81 22.02 -8.95
N ARG A 5 -20.12 21.61 -7.72
CA ARG A 5 -19.36 20.61 -6.96
C ARG A 5 -19.21 19.35 -7.81
N VAL A 6 -18.02 19.11 -8.36
CA VAL A 6 -17.76 17.92 -9.17
C VAL A 6 -17.84 16.71 -8.25
N ARG A 7 -18.54 15.66 -8.70
CA ARG A 7 -18.75 14.46 -7.90
C ARG A 7 -17.41 13.73 -7.77
N LYS A 8 -17.00 13.46 -6.53
CA LYS A 8 -15.86 12.59 -6.23
C LYS A 8 -16.18 11.16 -6.64
N THR A 9 -15.44 10.66 -7.63
CA THR A 9 -15.69 9.35 -8.26
C THR A 9 -14.51 8.41 -8.15
N CYS A 10 -13.30 8.92 -7.91
CA CYS A 10 -12.09 8.11 -7.79
C CYS A 10 -11.67 8.01 -6.33
N GLN A 11 -11.97 6.89 -5.70
CA GLN A 11 -11.59 6.64 -4.31
C GLN A 11 -10.19 6.02 -4.25
N GLY A 12 -9.43 6.34 -3.20
CA GLY A 12 -8.23 5.61 -2.85
C GLY A 12 -7.84 5.77 -1.39
N TRP A 13 -6.80 5.07 -0.97
CA TRP A 13 -6.35 5.06 0.41
C TRP A 13 -4.87 4.68 0.51
N LEU A 14 -4.24 5.12 1.60
CA LEU A 14 -2.87 4.77 1.93
C LEU A 14 -2.84 3.45 2.72
N MET A 15 -1.82 2.64 2.47
CA MET A 15 -1.50 1.44 3.24
C MET A 15 0.01 1.30 3.36
N THR A 16 0.44 0.65 4.44
CA THR A 16 1.81 0.14 4.56
C THR A 16 1.79 -1.31 5.00
N ALA A 17 2.92 -1.98 4.83
CA ALA A 17 3.14 -3.32 5.34
C ALA A 17 4.65 -3.57 5.47
N VAL A 18 4.98 -4.50 6.38
CA VAL A 18 6.35 -4.95 6.58
C VAL A 18 6.37 -6.47 6.67
N ALA A 19 7.41 -7.09 6.12
CA ALA A 19 7.70 -8.51 6.33
C ALA A 19 9.18 -8.65 6.71
N PRO A 20 9.52 -9.06 7.94
CA PRO A 20 10.92 -9.11 8.39
C PRO A 20 11.63 -10.45 8.17
N TRP A 21 10.92 -11.49 7.71
CA TRP A 21 11.38 -12.89 7.75
C TRP A 21 11.15 -13.65 6.44
N GLY A 22 11.46 -13.03 5.29
CA GLY A 22 11.43 -13.74 4.02
C GLY A 22 12.65 -14.65 3.84
N GLU A 23 12.43 -15.85 3.31
CA GLU A 23 13.51 -16.77 2.92
C GLU A 23 14.37 -16.18 1.80
N ASN A 24 13.74 -15.39 0.93
CA ASN A 24 14.37 -14.60 -0.12
C ASN A 24 13.59 -13.28 -0.30
N ALA A 25 14.07 -12.40 -1.18
CA ALA A 25 13.43 -11.10 -1.42
C ALA A 25 12.01 -11.21 -2.02
N GLU A 26 11.73 -12.24 -2.84
CA GLU A 26 10.41 -12.45 -3.45
C GLU A 26 9.39 -12.94 -2.42
N ASP A 27 9.80 -13.84 -1.52
CA ASP A 27 8.97 -14.30 -0.40
C ASP A 27 8.67 -13.15 0.58
N ALA A 28 9.68 -12.34 0.94
CA ALA A 28 9.45 -11.13 1.74
C ALA A 28 8.45 -10.21 1.05
N TYR A 29 8.59 -10.00 -0.27
CA TYR A 29 7.70 -9.17 -1.06
C TYR A 29 6.26 -9.71 -1.05
N ASP A 30 6.05 -11.00 -1.31
CA ASP A 30 4.72 -11.61 -1.31
C ASP A 30 4.05 -11.54 0.08
N GLN A 31 4.81 -11.81 1.15
CA GLN A 31 4.33 -11.63 2.52
C GLN A 31 3.90 -10.18 2.80
N GLY A 32 4.67 -9.20 2.32
CA GLY A 32 4.33 -7.79 2.40
C GLY A 32 3.02 -7.45 1.67
N LEU A 33 2.81 -8.00 0.48
CA LEU A 33 1.55 -7.83 -0.26
C LEU A 33 0.36 -8.46 0.48
N VAL A 34 0.54 -9.65 1.05
CA VAL A 34 -0.50 -10.33 1.84
C VAL A 34 -0.89 -9.50 3.06
N GLU A 35 0.09 -8.99 3.81
CA GLU A 35 -0.14 -8.15 4.99
C GLU A 35 -0.80 -6.80 4.64
N MET A 36 -0.50 -6.24 3.45
CA MET A 36 -1.17 -5.06 2.92
C MET A 36 -2.60 -5.36 2.42
N GLY A 37 -3.02 -6.62 2.36
CA GLY A 37 -4.31 -7.02 1.76
C GLY A 37 -4.35 -6.90 0.23
N LEU A 38 -3.17 -6.87 -0.41
CA LEU A 38 -3.00 -6.81 -1.87
C LEU A 38 -2.50 -8.13 -2.48
N GLY A 39 -2.11 -9.12 -1.67
CA GLY A 39 -1.54 -10.39 -2.16
C GLY A 39 -2.48 -11.20 -3.07
N ASP A 40 -3.79 -10.99 -2.93
CA ASP A 40 -4.80 -11.62 -3.78
C ASP A 40 -5.19 -10.78 -5.01
N THR A 41 -4.52 -9.66 -5.26
CA THR A 41 -4.86 -8.69 -6.32
C THR A 41 -3.80 -8.63 -7.41
N ARG A 42 -4.17 -8.07 -8.56
CA ARG A 42 -3.26 -7.80 -9.68
C ARG A 42 -2.93 -6.33 -9.67
N LEU A 43 -1.67 -5.99 -9.44
CA LEU A 43 -1.23 -4.60 -9.32
C LEU A 43 -0.81 -4.02 -10.67
N ILE A 44 -1.21 -2.77 -10.91
CA ILE A 44 -0.66 -1.90 -11.96
C ILE A 44 0.00 -0.73 -11.26
N GLU A 45 1.33 -0.75 -11.24
CA GLU A 45 2.11 0.36 -10.70
C GLU A 45 2.16 1.52 -11.69
N VAL A 46 1.70 2.69 -11.25
CA VAL A 46 1.66 3.89 -12.09
C VAL A 46 2.82 4.82 -11.79
N LYS A 47 3.42 5.33 -12.86
CA LYS A 47 4.43 6.38 -12.82
C LYS A 47 3.77 7.72 -13.11
N GLY A 48 4.05 8.70 -12.27
CA GLY A 48 3.47 10.03 -12.37
C GLY A 48 3.20 10.60 -10.98
N ALA A 49 3.05 11.91 -10.92
CA ALA A 49 2.74 12.59 -9.67
C ALA A 49 1.25 12.98 -9.55
N MET A 50 0.51 13.06 -10.66
CA MET A 50 -0.89 13.48 -10.63
C MET A 50 -1.80 12.27 -10.41
N LEU A 51 -2.73 12.42 -9.48
CA LEU A 51 -3.81 11.45 -9.28
C LEU A 51 -4.99 11.75 -10.20
N PRO A 52 -5.87 10.77 -10.44
CA PRO A 52 -7.09 10.99 -11.21
C PRO A 52 -7.90 12.18 -10.65
N LEU A 53 -8.53 12.94 -11.56
CA LEU A 53 -9.41 14.03 -11.16
C LEU A 53 -10.54 13.51 -10.25
N ASN A 54 -10.94 14.34 -9.29
CA ASN A 54 -11.94 14.00 -8.28
C ASN A 54 -11.51 12.82 -7.37
N PHE A 55 -10.20 12.72 -7.10
CA PHE A 55 -9.65 11.81 -6.10
C PHE A 55 -10.23 12.10 -4.71
N GLU A 56 -10.56 11.04 -3.98
CA GLU A 56 -10.99 11.09 -2.60
C GLU A 56 -10.28 10.04 -1.75
N ALA A 57 -9.63 10.49 -0.69
CA ALA A 57 -9.13 9.60 0.35
C ALA A 57 -10.30 8.97 1.11
N THR A 58 -10.28 7.65 1.21
CA THR A 58 -11.29 6.83 1.88
C THR A 58 -10.60 5.82 2.81
N PRO A 59 -11.31 5.20 3.76
CA PRO A 59 -10.73 4.10 4.53
C PRO A 59 -10.47 2.86 3.66
N PRO A 60 -9.43 2.06 3.97
CA PRO A 60 -9.18 0.78 3.29
C PRO A 60 -10.40 -0.13 3.33
N ARG A 61 -10.64 -0.85 2.23
CA ARG A 61 -11.70 -1.87 2.14
C ARG A 61 -11.16 -3.13 1.48
N ALA A 62 -11.75 -4.25 1.82
CA ALA A 62 -11.39 -5.53 1.25
C ALA A 62 -11.64 -5.56 -0.27
N LEU A 63 -10.67 -6.10 -1.00
CA LEU A 63 -10.67 -6.18 -2.46
C LEU A 63 -11.06 -7.59 -2.90
N PRO A 64 -11.86 -7.73 -3.97
CA PRO A 64 -12.16 -9.04 -4.55
C PRO A 64 -10.89 -9.72 -5.09
N LEU A 65 -10.83 -11.05 -4.98
CA LEU A 65 -9.71 -11.84 -5.53
C LEU A 65 -9.55 -11.58 -7.03
N GLY A 66 -8.31 -11.42 -7.48
CA GLY A 66 -7.95 -11.19 -8.88
C GLY A 66 -8.30 -9.80 -9.42
N SER A 67 -8.74 -8.86 -8.56
CA SER A 67 -9.05 -7.48 -8.96
C SER A 67 -7.81 -6.82 -9.56
N LEU A 68 -8.01 -6.04 -10.63
CA LEU A 68 -6.98 -5.21 -11.21
C LEU A 68 -6.96 -3.86 -10.51
N ILE A 69 -5.87 -3.56 -9.82
CA ILE A 69 -5.74 -2.43 -8.91
C ILE A 69 -4.62 -1.52 -9.38
N GLU A 70 -4.95 -0.26 -9.64
CA GLU A 70 -3.94 0.77 -9.86
C GLU A 70 -3.36 1.20 -8.51
N CYS A 71 -2.04 1.35 -8.44
CA CYS A 71 -1.40 1.87 -7.23
C CYS A 71 -0.13 2.69 -7.53
N HIS A 72 0.23 3.52 -6.57
CA HIS A 72 1.56 4.09 -6.45
C HIS A 72 2.24 3.44 -5.26
N MET A 73 3.27 2.64 -5.50
CA MET A 73 3.95 1.86 -4.47
C MET A 73 5.41 2.29 -4.32
N ALA A 74 5.89 2.24 -3.08
CA ALA A 74 7.29 2.24 -2.72
C ALA A 74 7.58 0.94 -1.98
N THR A 75 8.69 0.31 -2.35
CA THR A 75 9.19 -0.92 -1.76
C THR A 75 10.66 -0.72 -1.43
N SER A 76 11.08 -1.06 -0.23
CA SER A 76 12.47 -1.04 0.21
C SER A 76 12.82 -2.37 0.86
N TYR A 77 14.00 -2.90 0.55
CA TYR A 77 14.44 -4.22 0.99
C TYR A 77 15.61 -4.09 1.95
N SER A 78 15.67 -5.00 2.92
CA SER A 78 16.82 -5.16 3.80
C SER A 78 17.19 -6.64 3.94
N TYR A 79 18.39 -6.90 4.44
CA TYR A 79 18.89 -8.26 4.69
C TYR A 79 19.71 -8.29 5.97
N ASN A 80 19.65 -9.41 6.69
CA ASN A 80 20.54 -9.76 7.80
C ASN A 80 20.71 -8.65 8.86
N GLY A 81 19.61 -8.27 9.50
CA GLY A 81 19.61 -7.21 10.52
C GLY A 81 19.63 -5.78 9.97
N GLY A 82 19.70 -5.59 8.65
CA GLY A 82 19.58 -4.28 8.03
C GLY A 82 18.18 -3.67 8.15
N THR A 83 18.11 -2.35 8.01
CA THR A 83 16.86 -1.57 8.04
C THR A 83 16.46 -1.09 6.65
N ALA A 84 15.17 -1.02 6.40
CA ALA A 84 14.61 -0.46 5.19
C ALA A 84 13.30 0.26 5.51
N CYS A 85 13.06 1.38 4.86
CA CYS A 85 11.88 2.20 5.06
C CYS A 85 11.24 2.57 3.72
N ALA A 86 9.91 2.58 3.69
CA ALA A 86 9.12 2.93 2.52
C ALA A 86 7.99 3.87 2.92
N GLY A 87 7.67 4.81 2.04
CA GLY A 87 6.64 5.80 2.32
C GLY A 87 5.91 6.29 1.09
N VAL A 88 4.62 6.59 1.28
CA VAL A 88 3.74 7.22 0.29
C VAL A 88 2.98 8.38 0.92
N ALA A 89 2.80 9.44 0.17
CA ALA A 89 2.05 10.62 0.58
C ALA A 89 1.18 11.12 -0.55
N TRP A 90 0.04 11.72 -0.22
CA TRP A 90 -0.80 12.41 -1.19
C TRP A 90 -1.19 13.79 -0.65
N ALA A 91 -1.52 14.71 -1.55
CA ALA A 91 -2.08 16.02 -1.23
C ALA A 91 -3.21 16.40 -2.20
N SER A 92 -4.34 16.86 -1.67
CA SER A 92 -5.38 17.56 -2.43
C SER A 92 -4.96 19.02 -2.55
N CYS A 93 -5.06 19.56 -3.75
CA CYS A 93 -4.53 20.87 -4.08
C CYS A 93 -5.46 21.63 -5.03
N VAL A 94 -5.24 22.94 -5.14
CA VAL A 94 -5.90 23.81 -6.13
C VAL A 94 -4.83 24.37 -7.05
N THR A 95 -5.09 24.36 -8.36
CA THR A 95 -4.20 24.99 -9.35
C THR A 95 -4.36 26.52 -9.34
N PRO A 96 -3.42 27.28 -9.92
CA PRO A 96 -3.56 28.74 -10.05
C PRO A 96 -4.84 29.18 -10.77
N GLU A 97 -5.36 28.34 -11.67
CA GLU A 97 -6.61 28.56 -12.40
C GLU A 97 -7.87 28.30 -11.56
N GLY A 98 -7.71 27.70 -10.36
CA GLY A 98 -8.79 27.38 -9.44
C GLY A 98 -9.34 25.96 -9.54
N ASP A 99 -8.67 25.06 -10.28
CA ASP A 99 -9.11 23.67 -10.45
C ASP A 99 -8.61 22.76 -9.31
N GLU A 100 -9.49 21.89 -8.80
CA GLU A 100 -9.13 20.89 -7.80
C GLU A 100 -8.33 19.74 -8.45
N CYS A 101 -7.18 19.40 -7.86
CA CYS A 101 -6.35 18.27 -8.28
C CYS A 101 -5.73 17.56 -7.07
N ALA A 102 -5.09 16.42 -7.30
CA ALA A 102 -4.35 15.75 -6.25
C ALA A 102 -3.00 15.22 -6.75
N VAL A 103 -2.01 15.22 -5.86
CA VAL A 103 -0.63 14.84 -6.14
C VAL A 103 -0.19 13.74 -5.19
N VAL A 104 0.57 12.78 -5.70
CA VAL A 104 1.19 11.70 -4.92
C VAL A 104 2.72 11.81 -4.95
N ALA A 105 3.35 11.35 -3.88
CA ALA A 105 4.79 11.14 -3.77
C ALA A 105 5.06 9.79 -3.11
N THR A 106 6.09 9.08 -3.57
CA THR A 106 6.57 7.83 -2.98
C THR A 106 8.07 7.94 -2.74
N ILE A 107 8.58 7.23 -1.74
CA ILE A 107 10.01 7.14 -1.43
C ILE A 107 10.35 5.77 -0.83
N SER A 108 11.52 5.25 -1.18
CA SER A 108 12.16 4.10 -0.53
C SER A 108 13.55 4.53 -0.05
N THR A 109 13.90 4.16 1.16
CA THR A 109 15.15 4.54 1.83
C THR A 109 15.65 3.40 2.72
N GLU A 110 16.89 3.52 3.19
CA GLU A 110 17.49 2.69 4.24
C GLU A 110 17.58 3.46 5.59
N LEU A 111 16.99 4.66 5.63
CA LEU A 111 16.94 5.51 6.81
C LEU A 111 15.79 5.09 7.73
N ASP A 112 15.77 5.63 8.95
CA ASP A 112 14.68 5.39 9.88
C ASP A 112 13.36 6.03 9.44
N TYR A 113 12.29 5.67 10.15
CA TYR A 113 10.95 6.18 9.96
C TYR A 113 10.87 7.72 9.97
N GLU A 114 11.57 8.39 10.89
CA GLU A 114 11.47 9.84 11.09
C GLU A 114 12.14 10.60 9.94
N GLU A 115 13.36 10.22 9.59
CA GLU A 115 14.11 10.81 8.48
C GLU A 115 13.39 10.56 7.15
N THR A 116 12.87 9.36 6.94
CA THR A 116 12.11 9.00 5.73
C THR A 116 10.83 9.81 5.63
N SER A 117 10.11 9.98 6.75
CA SER A 117 8.91 10.82 6.82
C SER A 117 9.21 12.29 6.47
N LEU A 118 10.32 12.84 6.97
CA LEU A 118 10.75 14.20 6.65
C LEU A 118 11.13 14.37 5.17
N LEU A 119 11.86 13.40 4.61
CA LEU A 119 12.22 13.40 3.19
C LEU A 119 10.98 13.28 2.29
N LEU A 120 10.03 12.42 2.64
CA LEU A 120 8.79 12.25 1.90
C LEU A 120 7.96 13.54 1.87
N ARG A 121 7.78 14.19 3.03
CA ARG A 121 7.09 15.50 3.11
C ARG A 121 7.80 16.55 2.28
N ARG A 122 9.13 16.62 2.33
CA ARG A 122 9.93 17.55 1.51
C ARG A 122 9.79 17.27 0.01
N ASN A 123 9.76 16.00 -0.39
CA ASN A 123 9.55 15.60 -1.78
C ASN A 123 8.15 15.98 -2.26
N LEU A 124 7.12 15.78 -1.44
CA LEU A 124 5.75 16.23 -1.74
C LEU A 124 5.72 17.75 -1.90
N GLN A 125 6.27 18.51 -0.96
CA GLN A 125 6.36 19.98 -1.03
C GLN A 125 7.07 20.45 -2.30
N ARG A 126 8.18 19.82 -2.69
CA ARG A 126 8.88 20.14 -3.95
C ARG A 126 8.01 19.90 -5.18
N ARG A 127 7.24 18.79 -5.20
CA ARG A 127 6.32 18.48 -6.31
C ARG A 127 5.20 19.52 -6.42
N LEU A 128 4.68 19.97 -5.29
CA LEU A 128 3.66 21.02 -5.22
C LEU A 128 4.21 22.37 -5.67
N ALA A 129 5.36 22.79 -5.12
CA ALA A 129 6.00 24.05 -5.47
C ALA A 129 6.39 24.12 -6.96
N SER A 130 6.84 23.01 -7.55
CA SER A 130 7.18 22.97 -8.99
C SER A 130 5.98 23.20 -9.92
N ARG A 131 4.76 23.14 -9.40
CA ARG A 131 3.49 23.26 -10.14
C ARG A 131 2.63 24.42 -9.63
N ASP A 132 3.15 25.23 -8.71
CA ASP A 132 2.42 26.34 -8.07
C ASP A 132 1.05 25.93 -7.50
N LEU A 133 1.01 24.76 -6.83
CA LEU A 133 -0.22 24.20 -6.27
C LEU A 133 -0.42 24.62 -4.81
N GLU A 134 -1.61 25.14 -4.50
CA GLU A 134 -2.02 25.45 -3.14
C GLU A 134 -2.55 24.19 -2.45
N VAL A 135 -2.02 23.82 -1.29
CA VAL A 135 -2.41 22.61 -0.56
C VAL A 135 -3.68 22.84 0.24
N VAL A 136 -4.67 21.96 0.05
CA VAL A 136 -5.92 21.94 0.83
C VAL A 136 -5.81 20.95 1.99
N SER A 137 -5.38 19.74 1.69
CA SER A 137 -5.18 18.68 2.67
C SER A 137 -4.13 17.69 2.17
N PHE A 138 -3.50 16.96 3.08
CA PHE A 138 -2.53 15.95 2.73
C PHE A 138 -2.52 14.84 3.79
N ASP A 139 -2.01 13.69 3.42
CA ASP A 139 -1.77 12.59 4.34
C ASP A 139 -0.52 11.81 3.92
N VAL A 140 0.06 11.10 4.89
CA VAL A 140 1.36 10.43 4.75
C VAL A 140 1.30 9.08 5.47
N ALA A 141 1.79 8.05 4.81
CA ALA A 141 1.97 6.73 5.40
C ALA A 141 3.41 6.26 5.14
N VAL A 142 4.11 5.88 6.20
CA VAL A 142 5.51 5.43 6.18
C VAL A 142 5.59 4.21 7.08
N ASP A 143 6.46 3.27 6.75
CA ASP A 143 6.74 2.13 7.62
C ASP A 143 8.18 1.68 7.45
N GLU A 144 8.71 1.04 8.49
CA GLU A 144 10.10 0.62 8.58
C GLU A 144 10.18 -0.84 9.00
N VAL A 145 11.06 -1.58 8.34
CA VAL A 145 11.37 -2.97 8.69
C VAL A 145 12.83 -3.07 9.13
N THR A 146 13.07 -3.89 10.15
CA THR A 146 14.38 -4.45 10.44
C THR A 146 14.34 -5.94 10.06
N ALA A 147 15.21 -6.37 9.15
CA ALA A 147 15.28 -7.76 8.73
C ALA A 147 15.74 -8.67 9.87
N GLY A 148 15.19 -9.90 9.94
CA GLY A 148 15.74 -10.95 10.78
C GLY A 148 17.19 -11.29 10.39
N ALA A 149 17.94 -11.86 11.34
CA ALA A 149 19.30 -12.36 11.06
C ALA A 149 19.24 -13.44 9.98
N GLU A 150 20.07 -13.32 8.93
CA GLU A 150 20.06 -14.17 7.73
C GLU A 150 18.71 -14.27 7.00
N HIS A 151 17.81 -13.30 7.17
CA HIS A 151 16.54 -13.22 6.45
C HIS A 151 16.45 -11.94 5.62
N HIS A 152 15.56 -11.95 4.64
CA HIS A 152 15.18 -10.78 3.88
C HIS A 152 14.01 -10.05 4.56
N GLY A 153 14.15 -8.73 4.68
CA GLY A 153 13.12 -7.82 5.12
C GLY A 153 12.57 -7.00 3.95
N VAL A 154 11.30 -6.64 3.99
CA VAL A 154 10.71 -5.63 3.10
C VAL A 154 9.83 -4.66 3.87
N ALA A 155 9.96 -3.38 3.54
CA ALA A 155 9.01 -2.33 3.90
C ALA A 155 8.29 -1.87 2.63
N MET A 156 6.97 -1.75 2.71
CA MET A 156 6.13 -1.33 1.60
C MET A 156 5.17 -0.24 2.03
N ALA A 157 4.94 0.70 1.13
CA ALA A 157 3.93 1.73 1.28
C ALA A 157 3.25 1.98 -0.06
N ALA A 158 1.92 2.00 -0.08
CA ALA A 158 1.16 2.18 -1.32
C ALA A 158 -0.03 3.12 -1.16
N LEU A 159 -0.28 3.92 -2.19
CA LEU A 159 -1.57 4.56 -2.44
C LEU A 159 -2.35 3.69 -3.41
N VAL A 160 -3.47 3.13 -2.94
CA VAL A 160 -4.30 2.18 -3.67
C VAL A 160 -5.48 2.90 -4.31
N LEU A 161 -5.72 2.65 -5.60
CA LEU A 161 -6.81 3.23 -6.40
C LEU A 161 -7.63 2.07 -7.03
N PRO A 162 -8.58 1.48 -6.29
CA PRO A 162 -9.27 0.26 -6.76
C PRO A 162 -10.24 0.47 -7.91
N ASN A 163 -10.68 1.69 -8.17
CA ASN A 163 -11.75 1.99 -9.14
C ASN A 163 -11.29 2.86 -10.32
N SER A 164 -10.02 3.28 -10.36
CA SER A 164 -9.50 4.19 -11.39
C SER A 164 -9.46 3.56 -12.78
N LEU A 165 -9.30 2.23 -12.85
CA LEU A 165 -9.27 1.44 -14.08
C LEU A 165 -10.59 0.71 -14.37
N SER A 166 -11.73 1.21 -13.85
CA SER A 166 -13.05 0.62 -14.12
C SER A 166 -13.47 0.80 -15.58
N LEU A 167 -12.86 -0.01 -16.44
CA LEU A 167 -13.07 -0.04 -17.88
C LEU A 167 -14.36 -0.80 -18.19
N GLY A 168 -15.52 -0.20 -17.86
CA GLY A 168 -16.84 -0.51 -18.45
C GLY A 168 -17.30 -1.98 -18.54
N GLY A 169 -16.68 -2.94 -17.86
CA GLY A 169 -16.85 -4.36 -18.13
C GLY A 169 -17.14 -5.12 -16.86
N LYS A 170 -18.14 -6.01 -16.93
CA LYS A 170 -18.33 -7.12 -15.99
C LYS A 170 -17.06 -7.98 -15.99
N THR A 171 -16.04 -7.58 -15.24
CA THR A 171 -14.82 -8.35 -15.11
C THR A 171 -15.05 -9.47 -14.09
N SER A 172 -14.49 -10.64 -14.40
CA SER A 172 -14.49 -11.84 -13.57
C SER A 172 -13.67 -11.61 -12.29
N SER A 173 -14.19 -10.84 -11.33
CA SER A 173 -13.61 -10.75 -9.99
C SER A 173 -14.17 -11.87 -9.10
N GLY A 174 -13.29 -12.47 -8.29
CA GLY A 174 -13.65 -13.54 -7.36
C GLY A 174 -14.34 -13.01 -6.09
N PRO A 175 -14.67 -13.87 -5.11
CA PRO A 175 -15.20 -13.43 -3.82
C PRO A 175 -14.21 -12.53 -3.07
N ILE A 176 -14.68 -11.78 -2.08
CA ILE A 176 -13.81 -11.00 -1.17
C ILE A 176 -13.35 -11.92 -0.04
N ARG A 177 -12.04 -12.04 0.19
CA ARG A 177 -11.48 -12.80 1.32
C ARG A 177 -11.50 -11.93 2.59
N GLY A 178 -12.12 -12.41 3.66
CA GLY A 178 -12.21 -11.67 4.93
C GLY A 178 -10.88 -11.66 5.69
N GLY A 179 -10.53 -10.51 6.29
CA GLY A 179 -9.54 -10.43 7.38
C GLY A 179 -8.13 -9.91 7.06
N LEU A 180 -7.84 -9.46 5.84
CA LEU A 180 -6.47 -9.07 5.44
C LEU A 180 -6.21 -7.56 5.29
N THR A 181 -7.24 -6.72 5.23
CA THR A 181 -7.04 -5.27 5.11
C THR A 181 -6.85 -4.64 6.48
N VAL A 182 -5.63 -4.20 6.78
CA VAL A 182 -5.30 -3.50 8.02
C VAL A 182 -5.34 -1.99 7.78
N SER A 183 -6.15 -1.26 8.56
CA SER A 183 -6.17 0.21 8.55
C SER A 183 -4.98 0.78 9.33
N LEU A 184 -4.46 1.95 8.93
CA LEU A 184 -3.32 2.63 9.55
C LEU A 184 -3.44 2.76 11.08
N ASP A 185 -4.65 3.04 11.59
CA ASP A 185 -4.93 3.17 13.04
C ASP A 185 -4.61 1.90 13.86
N ASN A 186 -4.59 0.72 13.24
CA ASN A 186 -4.33 -0.55 13.92
C ASN A 186 -2.84 -0.98 13.90
N GLN A 187 -1.99 -0.35 13.09
CA GLN A 187 -0.57 -0.74 12.98
C GLN A 187 0.26 -0.28 14.19
N GLN A 188 -0.05 0.88 14.76
CA GLN A 188 0.62 1.39 15.97
C GLN A 188 0.52 0.43 17.18
N LYS A 189 -0.48 -0.46 17.19
CA LYS A 189 -0.76 -1.36 18.32
C LYS A 189 -0.07 -2.73 18.21
N ARG A 190 0.49 -3.08 17.04
CA ARG A 190 1.02 -4.44 16.78
C ARG A 190 2.49 -4.61 17.18
N VAL A 191 3.21 -3.51 17.42
CA VAL A 191 4.61 -3.53 17.86
C VAL A 191 4.79 -4.26 19.21
N ASP A 192 3.73 -4.39 20.01
CA ASP A 192 3.74 -5.07 21.32
C ASP A 192 3.15 -6.50 21.33
N VAL A 193 2.62 -7.01 20.22
CA VAL A 193 1.93 -8.31 20.22
C VAL A 193 2.71 -9.33 19.41
N LYS A 194 3.51 -10.12 20.13
CA LYS A 194 3.96 -11.45 19.70
C LYS A 194 2.80 -12.15 18.99
N ALA A 195 2.97 -12.48 17.71
CA ALA A 195 1.93 -13.06 16.88
C ALA A 195 1.20 -14.18 17.63
N PRO A 196 -0.14 -14.15 17.73
CA PRO A 196 -0.87 -15.29 18.26
C PRO A 196 -0.55 -16.48 17.36
N ALA A 197 0.02 -17.53 17.96
CA ALA A 197 0.31 -18.76 17.26
C ALA A 197 -0.95 -19.21 16.50
N ALA A 198 -0.79 -19.46 15.20
CA ALA A 198 -1.84 -20.04 14.38
C ALA A 198 -2.41 -21.28 15.10
N PRO A 199 -3.74 -21.53 15.02
CA PRO A 199 -4.33 -22.72 15.62
C PRO A 199 -3.60 -23.96 15.08
N ALA A 200 -2.92 -24.69 15.97
CA ALA A 200 -2.25 -25.93 15.62
C ALA A 200 -3.29 -26.92 15.07
N LEU A 201 -3.20 -27.25 13.78
CA LEU A 201 -4.00 -28.32 13.19
C LEU A 201 -3.72 -29.61 13.97
N ARG A 202 -4.77 -30.22 14.51
CA ARG A 202 -4.68 -31.54 15.14
C ARG A 202 -4.18 -32.56 14.10
N PRO A 203 -3.14 -33.36 14.40
CA PRO A 203 -2.76 -34.48 13.55
C PRO A 203 -3.94 -35.45 13.44
N GLY A 204 -4.46 -35.66 12.22
CA GLY A 204 -5.56 -36.59 11.94
C GLY A 204 -6.79 -36.01 11.22
N GLY A 205 -6.80 -34.72 10.87
CA GLY A 205 -7.82 -34.15 9.99
C GLY A 205 -7.74 -34.73 8.56
N ARG A 206 -8.79 -35.43 8.15
CA ARG A 206 -8.93 -36.14 6.87
C ARG A 206 -8.61 -35.23 5.68
N ARG A 207 -7.50 -35.51 4.96
CA ARG A 207 -7.17 -34.90 3.66
C ARG A 207 -8.15 -35.43 2.62
N ASP A 208 -8.88 -34.52 1.97
CA ASP A 208 -9.56 -34.84 0.72
C ASP A 208 -8.54 -34.81 -0.42
N ASN A 209 -8.66 -35.77 -1.32
CA ASN A 209 -7.59 -36.22 -2.21
C ASN A 209 -7.42 -35.27 -3.40
N GLY A 210 -6.53 -34.28 -3.25
CA GLY A 210 -6.06 -33.42 -4.34
C GLY A 210 -4.54 -33.31 -4.25
N ASN A 211 -3.85 -34.10 -5.05
CA ASN A 211 -2.39 -34.15 -5.14
C ASN A 211 -1.85 -32.81 -5.70
N SER A 212 -1.56 -31.86 -4.82
CA SER A 212 -0.70 -30.71 -5.11
C SER A 212 0.61 -30.92 -4.34
N ASP A 213 1.40 -31.88 -4.81
CA ASP A 213 2.75 -32.13 -4.33
C ASP A 213 3.70 -31.13 -5.01
N PHE A 214 4.24 -30.19 -4.23
CA PHE A 214 5.26 -29.22 -4.65
C PHE A 214 6.67 -29.63 -4.19
N SER A 215 6.87 -30.92 -3.92
CA SER A 215 8.20 -31.46 -3.61
C SER A 215 9.05 -31.52 -4.90
N LEU A 216 10.16 -30.79 -4.94
CA LEU A 216 11.27 -31.01 -5.89
C LEU A 216 12.21 -32.10 -5.35
#